data_AF-A0A0S2TH00-F1
#
_entry.id   AF-A0A0S2TH00-F1
#
_cell.length_a   1.000
_cell.length_b   1.000
_cell.length_c   1.000
_cell.angle_alpha   90.00
_cell.angle_beta   90.00
_cell.angle_gamma   90.00
#
_symmetry.space_group_name_H-M   'P 1'
#
loop_
_entity.id
_entity.type
_entity.pdbx_description
1 polymer ?
#
loop_
_entity_poly.entity_id
_entity_poly.type
_entity_poly.pdbx_seq_one_letter_code
_entity_poly.pdbx_strand_id
1 'polypeptide(L)'
;MKNLLLPLLISLLPACGDSIGHHERILRDDLVQVKYSDGISLLEAKYIADAYLYLHGGRIGKAPHVKVRDGGAVWLCDIYGGRAISPERADSPPVTVDKKTGHVNWAEGPELSRVELPLIR
;
A
#
# COMPACT_ATOMS: atom_id res chain seq x y z
N MET A 1 -3.22 -60.16 -22.65
CA MET A 1 -2.14 -59.14 -22.57
C MET A 1 -2.81 -57.79 -22.41
N LYS A 2 -2.79 -57.21 -21.20
CA LYS A 2 -3.47 -55.96 -20.88
C LYS A 2 -2.39 -54.94 -20.54
N ASN A 3 -2.04 -54.11 -21.53
CA ASN A 3 -0.95 -53.14 -21.41
C ASN A 3 -1.33 -52.02 -20.45
N LEU A 4 -0.40 -51.75 -19.53
CA LEU A 4 -0.28 -50.53 -18.76
C LEU A 4 -0.41 -49.30 -19.65
N LEU A 5 -1.04 -48.24 -19.13
CA LEU A 5 -0.56 -46.85 -19.22
C LEU A 5 -1.45 -46.00 -18.31
N LEU A 6 -0.95 -45.72 -17.11
CA LEU A 6 -1.52 -44.76 -16.18
C LEU A 6 -0.82 -43.42 -16.45
N PRO A 7 -1.47 -42.38 -17.00
CA PRO A 7 -0.84 -41.08 -17.11
C PRO A 7 -0.87 -40.41 -15.73
N LEU A 8 0.32 -40.21 -15.16
CA LEU A 8 0.56 -39.32 -14.02
C LEU A 8 0.24 -37.89 -14.47
N LEU A 9 -0.98 -37.42 -14.18
CA LEU A 9 -1.35 -36.02 -14.36
C LEU A 9 -0.77 -35.21 -13.20
N ILE A 10 0.49 -34.79 -13.32
CA ILE A 10 1.05 -33.75 -12.44
C ILE A 10 0.51 -32.42 -12.97
N SER A 11 -0.69 -32.07 -12.54
CA SER A 11 -1.22 -30.72 -12.69
C SER A 11 -0.37 -29.80 -11.81
N LEU A 12 0.51 -29.02 -12.44
CA LEU A 12 1.16 -27.85 -11.85
C LEU A 12 0.05 -26.95 -11.26
N LEU A 13 -0.05 -26.92 -9.94
CA LEU A 13 -0.78 -25.85 -9.26
C LEU A 13 0.04 -24.57 -9.44
N PRO A 14 -0.50 -23.49 -10.03
CA PRO A 14 0.12 -22.20 -9.88
C PRO A 14 0.00 -21.83 -8.40
N ALA A 15 1.10 -21.93 -7.65
CA ALA A 15 1.22 -21.33 -6.33
C ALA A 15 1.27 -19.79 -6.50
N CYS A 16 0.18 -19.21 -7.00
CA CYS A 16 -0.04 -17.78 -7.07
C CYS A 16 -1.04 -17.42 -5.98
N GLY A 17 -0.61 -17.48 -4.72
CA GLY A 17 -1.48 -17.17 -3.57
C GLY A 17 -0.91 -16.19 -2.56
N ASP A 18 0.39 -15.84 -2.64
CA ASP A 18 1.10 -15.29 -1.46
C ASP A 18 1.48 -13.81 -1.55
N SER A 19 1.23 -13.12 -2.66
CA SER A 19 1.71 -11.74 -2.83
C SER A 19 0.85 -10.71 -2.09
N ILE A 20 -0.48 -10.84 -2.14
CA ILE A 20 -1.40 -9.84 -1.58
C ILE A 20 -1.31 -9.79 -0.05
N GLY A 21 -1.39 -10.94 0.62
CA GLY A 21 -1.33 -11.02 2.08
C GLY A 21 0.03 -10.57 2.63
N HIS A 22 1.11 -10.86 1.92
CA HIS A 22 2.46 -10.43 2.33
C HIS A 22 2.61 -8.89 2.33
N HIS A 23 2.10 -8.22 1.28
CA HIS A 23 2.17 -6.76 1.18
C HIS A 23 1.28 -6.07 2.22
N GLU A 24 0.09 -6.61 2.48
CA GLU A 24 -0.79 -6.04 3.51
C GLU A 24 -0.18 -6.15 4.91
N ARG A 25 0.47 -7.29 5.22
CA ARG A 25 1.15 -7.47 6.51
C ARG A 25 2.27 -6.44 6.71
N ILE A 26 3.09 -6.19 5.67
CA ILE A 26 4.14 -5.16 5.74
C ILE A 26 3.52 -3.80 6.06
N LEU A 27 2.47 -3.40 5.35
CA LEU A 27 1.81 -2.11 5.58
C LEU A 27 1.20 -2.02 6.99
N ARG A 28 0.71 -3.14 7.53
CA ARG A 28 0.19 -3.23 8.90
C ARG A 28 1.31 -3.06 9.94
N ASP A 29 2.43 -3.76 9.75
CA ASP A 29 3.59 -3.67 10.62
C ASP A 29 4.21 -2.26 10.60
N ASP A 30 4.20 -1.61 9.44
CA ASP A 30 4.61 -0.21 9.26
C ASP A 30 3.66 0.76 10.00
N LEU A 31 2.33 0.60 9.85
CA LEU A 31 1.35 1.47 10.53
C LEU A 31 1.40 1.36 12.06
N VAL A 32 1.73 0.19 12.62
CA VAL A 32 1.90 0.01 14.08
C VAL A 32 3.06 0.84 14.64
N GLN A 33 4.05 1.17 13.81
CA GLN A 33 5.20 1.96 14.23
C GLN A 33 4.92 3.47 14.28
N VAL A 34 3.79 3.93 13.72
CA VAL A 34 3.44 5.35 13.66
C VAL A 34 3.03 5.88 15.03
N LYS A 35 3.79 6.86 15.52
CA LYS A 35 3.51 7.60 16.75
C LYS A 35 2.90 8.95 16.40
N TYR A 36 1.71 9.19 16.94
CA TYR A 36 0.96 10.42 16.68
C TYR A 36 1.15 11.47 17.79
N SER A 37 1.92 11.15 18.84
CA SER A 37 2.06 11.96 20.06
C SER A 37 2.96 13.19 19.92
N ASP A 38 3.93 13.13 19.02
CA ASP A 38 5.04 14.08 18.87
C ASP A 38 5.11 14.68 17.46
N GLY A 39 3.97 14.61 16.75
CA GLY A 39 3.91 14.88 15.33
C GLY A 39 4.34 13.67 14.49
N ILE A 40 4.29 13.84 13.18
CA ILE A 40 4.56 12.79 12.20
C ILE A 40 5.91 13.06 11.56
N SER A 41 6.82 12.11 11.69
CA SER A 41 8.10 12.12 10.99
C SER A 41 7.94 11.81 9.50
N LEU A 42 9.01 12.04 8.73
CA LEU A 42 9.04 11.71 7.30
C LEU A 42 8.75 10.22 7.05
N LEU A 43 9.31 9.34 7.89
CA LEU A 43 9.13 7.89 7.74
C LEU A 43 7.70 7.47 8.07
N GLU A 44 7.11 8.05 9.11
CA GLU A 44 5.73 7.77 9.48
C GLU A 44 4.73 8.27 8.44
N ALA A 45 4.98 9.45 7.85
CA ALA A 45 4.19 9.94 6.73
C ALA A 45 4.25 9.01 5.52
N LYS A 46 5.40 8.38 5.29
CA LYS A 46 5.53 7.34 4.27
C LYS A 46 4.64 6.14 4.57
N TYR A 47 4.69 5.62 5.79
CA TYR A 47 3.86 4.48 6.21
C TYR A 47 2.35 4.78 6.07
N ILE A 48 1.93 5.96 6.52
CA ILE A 48 0.55 6.44 6.38
C ILE A 48 0.14 6.49 4.91
N ALA A 49 0.94 7.13 4.05
CA ALA A 49 0.60 7.32 2.65
C ALA A 49 0.65 6.03 1.82
N ASP A 50 1.62 5.14 2.08
CA ASP A 50 1.70 3.84 1.41
C ASP A 50 0.46 2.98 1.73
N ALA A 51 0.02 2.96 3.00
CA ALA A 51 -1.21 2.26 3.40
C ALA A 51 -2.49 2.93 2.86
N TYR A 52 -2.55 4.26 2.86
CA TYR A 52 -3.67 5.01 2.29
C TYR A 52 -3.88 4.67 0.81
N LEU A 53 -2.80 4.72 0.02
CA LEU A 53 -2.86 4.42 -1.40
C LEU A 53 -3.09 2.93 -1.68
N TYR A 54 -2.71 2.04 -0.77
CA TYR A 54 -3.07 0.62 -0.89
C TYR A 54 -4.58 0.42 -0.84
N LEU A 55 -5.28 1.18 0.00
CA LEU A 55 -6.74 1.12 0.16
C LEU A 55 -7.50 1.91 -0.91
N HIS A 56 -7.01 3.10 -1.27
CA HIS A 56 -7.78 4.08 -2.05
C HIS A 56 -7.17 4.42 -3.42
N GLY A 57 -5.92 4.02 -3.68
CA GLY A 57 -5.15 4.40 -4.87
C GLY A 57 -5.36 3.52 -6.10
N GLY A 58 -6.37 2.64 -6.13
CA GLY A 58 -6.62 1.75 -7.27
C GLY A 58 -5.49 0.73 -7.49
N ARG A 59 -5.19 -0.05 -6.44
CA ARG A 59 -4.10 -1.04 -6.41
C ARG A 59 -4.17 -2.03 -7.57
N ILE A 60 -3.07 -2.16 -8.31
CA ILE A 60 -2.90 -3.15 -9.40
C ILE A 60 -1.83 -4.22 -9.10
N GLY A 61 -1.21 -4.17 -7.92
CA GLY A 61 -0.14 -5.11 -7.58
C GLY A 61 0.39 -4.95 -6.16
N LYS A 62 1.69 -4.67 -6.04
CA LYS A 62 2.40 -4.58 -4.76
C LYS A 62 1.92 -3.39 -3.91
N ALA A 63 2.37 -3.34 -2.66
CA ALA A 63 2.22 -2.14 -1.84
C ALA A 63 2.81 -0.91 -2.55
N PRO A 64 2.14 0.26 -2.50
CA PRO A 64 2.69 1.52 -2.97
C PRO A 64 4.01 1.86 -2.31
N HIS A 65 4.81 2.65 -3.01
CA HIS A 65 5.99 3.29 -2.43
C HIS A 65 6.02 4.76 -2.87
N VAL A 66 5.61 5.64 -1.96
CA VAL A 66 5.69 7.08 -2.17
C VAL A 66 7.09 7.61 -1.88
N LYS A 67 7.41 8.75 -2.50
CA LYS A 67 8.50 9.62 -2.07
C LYS A 67 7.92 10.73 -1.22
N VAL A 68 8.50 10.93 -0.04
CA VAL A 68 8.05 11.97 0.89
C VAL A 68 9.00 13.16 0.82
N ARG A 69 8.43 14.36 0.73
CA ARG A 69 9.17 15.63 0.81
C ARG A 69 8.44 16.63 1.69
N ASP A 70 9.19 17.60 2.19
CA ASP A 70 8.65 18.65 3.04
C ASP A 70 7.78 19.64 2.24
N GLY A 71 6.54 19.85 2.68
CA GLY A 71 5.60 20.85 2.15
C GLY A 71 5.28 21.98 3.15
N GLY A 72 6.11 22.19 4.17
CA GLY A 72 5.87 23.12 5.26
C GLY A 72 5.07 22.46 6.40
N ALA A 73 3.77 22.76 6.47
CA ALA A 73 2.87 22.22 7.50
C ALA A 73 2.50 20.74 7.28
N VAL A 74 2.66 20.25 6.05
CA VAL A 74 2.33 18.89 5.65
C VAL A 74 3.55 18.19 5.04
N TRP A 75 3.54 16.86 5.05
CA TRP A 75 4.35 16.04 4.17
C TRP A 75 3.64 15.88 2.83
N LEU A 76 4.38 15.98 1.74
CA LEU A 76 3.92 15.71 0.38
C LEU A 76 4.45 14.34 -0.02
N CYS A 77 3.53 13.40 -0.22
CA CYS A 77 3.81 12.02 -0.56
C CYS A 77 3.53 11.81 -2.05
N ASP A 78 4.56 12.04 -2.87
CA ASP A 78 4.49 11.94 -4.32
C ASP A 78 4.35 10.45 -4.72
N ILE A 79 3.39 10.18 -5.60
CA ILE A 79 3.08 8.84 -6.10
C ILE A 79 4.10 8.50 -7.18
N TYR A 80 4.98 7.53 -6.92
CA TYR A 80 5.87 7.03 -7.97
C TYR A 80 5.12 6.02 -8.84
N GLY A 81 5.02 6.31 -10.14
CA GLY A 81 4.55 5.37 -11.14
C GLY A 81 5.37 4.07 -11.11
N GLY A 82 4.70 2.95 -10.89
CA GLY A 82 5.33 1.64 -10.73
C GLY A 82 4.29 0.56 -10.47
N ARG A 83 4.70 -0.72 -10.44
CA ARG A 83 3.84 -1.93 -10.37
C ARG A 83 2.83 -2.02 -9.20
N ALA A 84 2.72 -0.99 -8.37
CA ALA A 84 1.85 -0.94 -7.19
C ALA A 84 0.56 -0.12 -7.42
N ILE A 85 0.63 0.98 -8.17
CA ILE A 85 -0.49 1.89 -8.46
C ILE A 85 -0.65 1.99 -9.98
N SER A 86 -1.89 2.10 -10.46
CA SER A 86 -2.20 2.28 -11.87
C SER A 86 -1.33 3.38 -12.51
N PRO A 87 -0.68 3.14 -13.66
CA PRO A 87 0.16 4.13 -14.33
C PRO A 87 -0.56 5.45 -14.63
N GLU A 88 -1.88 5.41 -14.82
CA GLU A 88 -2.70 6.60 -15.03
C GLU A 88 -2.72 7.57 -13.83
N ARG A 89 -2.28 7.10 -12.65
CA ARG A 89 -2.18 7.88 -11.41
C ARG A 89 -0.75 8.31 -11.07
N ALA A 90 0.22 8.10 -11.97
CA ALA A 90 1.59 8.55 -11.74
C ALA A 90 1.71 10.09 -11.71
N ASP A 91 0.80 10.79 -12.41
CA ASP A 91 0.74 12.25 -12.46
C ASP A 91 -0.29 12.85 -11.49
N SER A 92 -0.91 12.01 -10.65
CA SER A 92 -1.85 12.44 -9.62
C SER A 92 -1.16 13.39 -8.62
N PRO A 93 -1.90 14.35 -8.03
CA PRO A 93 -1.35 15.18 -6.98
C PRO A 93 -0.86 14.33 -5.81
N PRO A 94 0.14 14.79 -5.03
CA PRO A 94 0.64 14.03 -3.90
C PRO A 94 -0.45 13.82 -2.85
N VAL A 95 -0.37 12.70 -2.13
CA VAL A 95 -1.08 12.55 -0.87
C VAL A 95 -0.45 13.50 0.13
N THR A 96 -1.26 14.24 0.88
CA THR A 96 -0.79 15.13 1.93
C THR A 96 -1.01 14.47 3.29
N VAL A 97 -0.01 14.55 4.16
CA VAL A 97 -0.10 14.07 5.55
C VAL A 97 0.26 15.22 6.48
N ASP A 98 -0.66 15.65 7.33
CA ASP A 98 -0.42 16.71 8.30
C ASP A 98 0.66 16.32 9.31
N LYS A 99 1.66 17.19 9.49
CA LYS A 99 2.82 16.89 10.33
C LYS A 99 2.51 16.82 11.82
N LYS A 100 1.36 17.35 12.27
CA LYS A 100 1.00 17.36 13.69
C LYS A 100 0.07 16.22 14.05
N THR A 101 -0.83 15.87 13.13
CA THR A 101 -1.99 15.01 13.41
C THR A 101 -1.97 13.71 12.63
N GLY A 102 -1.19 13.62 11.54
CA GLY A 102 -1.24 12.48 10.63
C GLY A 102 -2.50 12.39 9.80
N HIS A 103 -3.33 13.45 9.84
CA HIS A 103 -4.49 13.60 8.99
C HIS A 103 -4.09 13.55 7.51
N VAL A 104 -4.83 12.77 6.72
CA VAL A 104 -4.52 12.48 5.32
C VAL A 104 -5.56 13.13 4.41
N ASN A 105 -5.07 13.83 3.39
CA ASN A 105 -5.91 14.37 2.33
C ASN A 105 -5.29 14.09 0.96
N TRP A 106 -6.12 13.68 0.01
CA TRP A 106 -5.74 13.46 -1.38
C TRP A 106 -6.91 13.82 -2.30
N ALA A 107 -6.64 14.52 -3.40
CA ALA A 107 -7.68 15.02 -4.30
C ALA A 107 -8.54 13.92 -4.95
N GLU A 108 -8.02 12.69 -5.01
CA GLU A 108 -8.65 11.55 -5.68
C GLU A 108 -9.17 10.47 -4.72
N GLY A 109 -9.15 10.74 -3.41
CA GLY A 109 -9.58 9.79 -2.40
C GLY A 109 -10.26 10.46 -1.20
N PRO A 110 -10.74 9.66 -0.23
CA PRO A 110 -11.38 10.19 0.96
C PRO A 110 -10.36 10.89 1.87
N GLU A 111 -10.81 11.94 2.54
CA GLU A 111 -10.08 12.56 3.64
C GLU A 111 -10.20 11.67 4.89
N LEU A 112 -9.08 11.38 5.56
CA LEU A 112 -9.04 10.49 6.72
C LEU A 112 -8.28 11.13 7.88
N SER A 113 -8.87 11.09 9.07
CA SER A 113 -8.17 11.45 10.30
C SER A 113 -7.09 10.45 10.68
N ARG A 114 -7.26 9.18 10.29
CA ARG A 114 -6.30 8.10 10.51
C ARG A 114 -6.48 7.00 9.49
N VAL A 115 -5.36 6.41 9.07
CA VAL A 115 -5.36 5.25 8.16
C VAL A 115 -5.33 3.96 8.98
N GLU A 116 -6.29 3.08 8.72
CA GLU A 116 -6.39 1.77 9.35
C GLU A 116 -6.59 0.71 8.27
N LEU A 117 -5.82 -0.39 8.35
CA LEU A 117 -6.03 -1.54 7.46
C LEU A 117 -7.08 -2.48 8.07
N PRO A 118 -8.16 -2.81 7.33
CA PRO A 118 -9.19 -3.73 7.80
C PRO A 118 -8.59 -5.03 8.32
N LEU A 119 -9.09 -5.58 9.42
CA LEU A 119 -8.66 -6.91 9.87
C LEU A 119 -9.11 -7.96 8.84
N ILE A 120 -8.17 -8.79 8.39
CA ILE A 120 -8.48 -9.96 7.55
C ILE A 120 -9.22 -10.96 8.45
N ARG A 121 -10.41 -11.42 8.01
CA ARG A 121 -11.11 -12.57 8.61
C ARG A 121 -10.61 -13.86 7.99
#